data_AF-A0A7S0R592-F1
#
_entry.id   AF-A0A7S0R592-F1
#
_cell.length_a   1.000
_cell.length_b   1.000
_cell.length_c   1.000
_cell.angle_alpha   90.00
_cell.angle_beta   90.00
_cell.angle_gamma   90.00
#
_symmetry.space_group_name_H-M   'P 1'
#
loop_
_entity.id
_entity.type
_entity.pdbx_description
1 polymer ?
#
loop_
_entity_poly.entity_id
_entity_poly.type
_entity_poly.pdbx_seq_one_letter_code
_entity_poly.pdbx_strand_id
1 'polypeptide(L)'
;TMGEYADRTAVIAADKDRQDIDVARVGIRPMAELEERAALAAAGERKHWRQQCNVTADMLRRARMNVGRTQRLRAVLRRAILHQQCLRVLLLGGSITAGRNVGLDSAYHTVLMRWMNFKFPCRDPETNNTHVVIKPEAVKNNGGVGSQFYLHLLPHYATILPHVDLVLVETAANDPFVQSADDRTDPTKRKQD
;
A
#
# COMPACT_ATOMS: atom_id res chain seq x y z
N THR A 1 -3.59 -39.42 19.17
CA THR A 1 -2.40 -38.57 19.33
C THR A 1 -2.77 -37.16 18.93
N MET A 2 -3.36 -36.42 19.89
CA MET A 2 -3.86 -35.05 19.74
C MET A 2 -2.97 -34.12 20.57
N GLY A 3 -1.75 -33.84 20.09
CA GLY A 3 -0.73 -33.14 20.88
C GLY A 3 -0.09 -31.91 20.23
N GLU A 4 -0.39 -31.59 18.97
CA GLU A 4 0.40 -30.61 18.20
C GLU A 4 -0.41 -29.47 17.53
N TYR A 5 -1.70 -29.33 17.85
CA TYR A 5 -2.54 -28.25 17.28
C TYR A 5 -2.97 -27.16 18.28
N ALA A 6 -2.58 -27.27 19.55
CA ALA A 6 -2.94 -26.31 20.59
C ALA A 6 -1.89 -25.21 20.85
N ASP A 7 -0.70 -25.30 20.27
CA ASP A 7 0.45 -24.46 20.66
C ASP A 7 0.72 -23.26 19.71
N ARG A 8 -0.13 -23.02 18.71
CA ARG A 8 0.02 -21.87 17.80
C ARG A 8 -1.01 -20.76 18.01
N THR A 9 -1.92 -20.92 18.97
CA THR A 9 -2.92 -19.91 19.34
C THR A 9 -2.46 -19.04 20.52
N ALA A 10 -1.34 -19.39 21.18
CA ALA A 10 -0.85 -18.72 22.38
C ALA A 10 0.04 -17.49 22.10
N VAL A 11 0.53 -17.28 20.87
CA VAL A 11 1.46 -16.17 20.54
C VAL A 11 0.74 -14.83 20.32
N ILE A 12 -0.59 -14.79 20.30
CA ILE A 12 -1.37 -13.55 20.08
C ILE A 12 -2.03 -13.05 21.40
N ALA A 13 -1.91 -13.79 22.50
CA ALA A 13 -2.56 -13.44 23.77
C ALA A 13 -1.64 -12.76 24.80
N ALA A 14 -0.35 -12.55 24.50
CA ALA A 14 0.61 -11.98 25.43
C ALA A 14 1.43 -10.84 24.79
N ASP A 15 0.77 -9.74 24.46
CA ASP A 15 1.44 -8.42 24.39
C ASP A 15 0.44 -7.30 24.68
N LYS A 16 -0.14 -7.39 25.88
CA LYS A 16 -1.12 -6.42 26.41
C LYS A 16 -0.49 -5.30 27.22
N ASP A 17 0.84 -5.20 27.30
CA ASP A 17 1.51 -4.16 28.08
C ASP A 17 2.78 -3.67 27.37
N ARG A 18 2.76 -2.36 27.04
CA ARG A 18 3.86 -1.46 26.62
C ARG A 18 3.89 -1.09 25.13
N GLN A 19 3.23 0.02 24.82
CA GLN A 19 3.94 1.31 24.79
C GLN A 19 2.91 2.44 24.83
N ASP A 20 2.70 2.97 26.04
CA ASP A 20 2.20 4.31 26.24
C ASP A 20 3.10 5.28 25.47
N ILE A 21 2.59 5.83 24.37
CA ILE A 21 3.19 7.00 23.75
C ILE A 21 2.82 8.16 24.67
N ASP A 22 3.79 8.61 25.46
CA ASP A 22 3.71 9.79 26.32
C ASP A 22 3.42 11.04 25.46
N VAL A 23 2.13 11.39 25.36
CA VAL A 23 1.59 12.47 24.51
C VAL A 23 2.02 13.86 25.01
N ALA A 24 2.61 13.96 26.21
CA ALA A 24 2.98 15.23 26.84
C ALA A 24 4.34 15.81 26.37
N ARG A 25 5.09 15.13 25.49
CA ARG A 25 6.45 15.54 25.09
C ARG A 25 6.60 16.05 23.66
N VAL A 26 5.55 16.08 22.86
CA VAL A 26 5.61 16.65 21.50
C VAL A 26 5.26 18.13 21.58
N GLY A 27 6.28 18.94 21.88
CA GLY A 27 6.18 20.39 21.75
C GLY A 27 5.73 20.75 20.33
N ILE A 28 4.50 21.23 20.21
CA ILE A 28 3.96 21.77 18.96
C ILE A 28 4.80 22.99 18.61
N ARG A 29 5.73 22.83 17.67
CA ARG A 29 6.54 23.93 17.16
C ARG A 29 5.70 24.75 16.18
N PRO A 30 5.87 26.09 16.14
CA PRO A 30 5.16 26.93 15.18
C PRO A 30 5.48 26.49 13.74
N MET A 31 4.48 26.51 12.85
CA MET A 31 4.56 26.10 11.44
C MET A 31 5.77 26.67 10.68
N ALA A 32 6.21 27.90 11.02
CA ALA A 32 7.36 28.55 10.40
C ALA A 32 8.68 27.79 10.61
N GLU A 33 8.90 27.16 11.78
CA GLU A 33 10.11 26.36 12.05
C GLU A 33 10.11 25.02 11.30
N LEU A 34 8.92 24.46 11.02
CA LEU A 34 8.78 23.24 10.22
C LEU A 34 9.03 23.52 8.74
N GLU A 35 8.58 24.68 8.24
CA GLU A 35 8.82 25.13 6.87
C GLU A 35 10.30 25.44 6.62
N GLU A 36 10.98 26.11 7.57
CA GLU A 36 12.41 26.43 7.47
C GLU A 36 13.30 25.16 7.54
N ARG A 37 12.95 24.20 8.42
CA ARG A 37 13.66 22.91 8.48
C ARG A 37 13.35 22.01 7.30
N ALA A 38 12.13 22.04 6.76
CA ALA A 38 11.81 21.37 5.49
C ALA A 38 12.58 21.99 4.31
N ALA A 39 12.76 23.31 4.31
CA ALA A 39 13.56 24.00 3.30
C ALA A 39 15.05 23.67 3.41
N LEU A 40 15.60 23.60 4.63
CA LEU A 40 17.00 23.22 4.91
C LEU A 40 17.28 21.73 4.67
N ALA A 41 16.37 20.83 5.06
CA ALA A 41 16.45 19.40 4.75
C ALA A 41 16.37 19.17 3.23
N ALA A 42 15.47 19.89 2.55
CA ALA A 42 15.41 19.89 1.10
C ALA A 42 16.67 20.49 0.45
N ALA A 43 17.43 21.36 1.11
CA ALA A 43 18.68 21.93 0.58
C ALA A 43 19.88 20.97 0.73
N GLY A 44 19.93 20.20 1.83
CA GLY A 44 20.99 19.20 2.08
C GLY A 44 20.86 17.92 1.26
N GLU A 45 19.63 17.45 1.01
CA GLU A 45 19.37 16.20 0.26
C GLU A 45 19.29 16.40 -1.27
N ARG A 46 19.31 17.65 -1.74
CA ARG A 46 19.13 18.01 -3.16
C ARG A 46 20.24 17.52 -4.10
N LYS A 47 21.37 17.03 -3.57
CA LYS A 47 22.56 16.76 -4.40
C LYS A 47 22.58 15.40 -5.09
N HIS A 48 21.76 14.41 -4.71
CA HIS A 48 21.90 13.05 -5.27
C HIS A 48 20.72 12.44 -6.02
N TRP A 49 19.50 12.98 -5.94
CA TRP A 49 18.31 12.31 -6.51
C TRP A 49 17.47 13.12 -7.51
N ARG A 50 17.96 14.25 -8.03
CA ARG A 50 17.34 14.89 -9.21
C ARG A 50 17.75 14.21 -10.51
N GLN A 51 17.56 12.90 -10.64
CA GLN A 51 17.11 12.40 -11.93
C GLN A 51 15.65 12.85 -12.05
N GLN A 52 15.44 14.03 -12.62
CA GLN A 52 14.12 14.41 -13.09
C GLN A 52 13.76 13.39 -14.18
N CYS A 53 13.09 12.30 -13.79
CA CYS A 53 12.43 11.44 -14.76
C CYS A 53 11.48 12.37 -15.52
N ASN A 54 11.78 12.63 -16.79
CA ASN A 54 10.96 13.48 -17.66
C ASN A 54 9.67 12.71 -18.01
N VAL A 55 8.80 12.53 -17.01
CA VAL A 55 7.53 11.83 -17.14
C VAL A 55 6.57 12.74 -17.86
N THR A 56 6.35 12.47 -19.14
CA THR A 56 5.42 13.24 -19.96
C THR A 56 3.97 12.84 -19.66
N ALA A 57 3.02 13.74 -19.94
CA ALA A 57 1.59 13.42 -19.86
C ALA A 57 1.23 12.21 -20.74
N ASP A 58 1.92 12.03 -21.86
CA ASP A 58 1.69 10.93 -22.78
C ASP A 58 2.19 9.58 -22.23
N MET A 59 3.33 9.56 -21.52
CA MET A 59 3.77 8.38 -20.78
C MET A 59 2.74 7.96 -19.72
N LEU A 60 2.17 8.93 -18.99
CA LEU A 60 1.12 8.67 -18.01
C LEU A 60 -0.16 8.13 -18.67
N ARG A 61 -0.51 8.63 -19.87
CA ARG A 61 -1.67 8.12 -20.62
C ARG A 61 -1.45 6.67 -21.04
N ARG A 62 -0.26 6.33 -21.54
CA ARG A 62 0.10 4.98 -21.98
C ARG A 62 0.25 3.98 -20.83
N ALA A 63 0.65 4.45 -19.64
CA ALA A 63 0.71 3.63 -18.44
C ALA A 63 -0.67 3.15 -17.95
N ARG A 64 -1.77 3.77 -18.40
CA ARG A 64 -3.13 3.34 -18.04
C ARG A 64 -3.57 2.15 -18.90
N MET A 65 -3.22 0.95 -18.45
CA MET A 65 -3.56 -0.30 -19.13
C MET A 65 -5.07 -0.51 -19.28
N ASN A 66 -5.85 -0.09 -18.27
CA ASN A 66 -7.31 -0.20 -18.28
C ASN A 66 -7.93 0.94 -17.46
N VAL A 67 -8.90 1.66 -18.03
CA VAL A 67 -9.64 2.72 -17.33
C VAL A 67 -10.80 2.14 -16.50
N GLY A 68 -11.36 1.01 -16.94
CA GLY A 68 -12.44 0.30 -16.26
C GLY A 68 -13.68 1.17 -15.96
N ARG A 69 -14.50 0.70 -15.01
CA ARG A 69 -15.65 1.44 -14.50
C ARG A 69 -15.23 2.36 -13.36
N THR A 70 -15.20 3.65 -13.61
CA THR A 70 -14.68 4.66 -12.67
C THR A 70 -15.71 5.16 -11.65
N GLN A 71 -16.96 4.70 -11.70
CA GLN A 71 -18.05 5.19 -10.85
C GLN A 71 -17.74 5.08 -9.34
N ARG A 72 -17.25 3.92 -8.89
CA ARG A 72 -16.89 3.68 -7.49
C ARG A 72 -15.70 4.54 -7.06
N LEU A 73 -14.66 4.60 -7.87
CA LEU A 73 -13.48 5.44 -7.60
C LEU A 73 -13.86 6.92 -7.49
N ARG A 74 -14.71 7.41 -8.40
CA ARG A 74 -15.23 8.79 -8.35
C ARG A 74 -16.04 9.06 -7.08
N ALA A 75 -16.87 8.11 -6.65
CA ALA A 75 -17.62 8.24 -5.40
C ALA A 75 -16.70 8.32 -4.18
N VAL A 76 -15.68 7.47 -4.10
CA VAL A 76 -14.66 7.50 -3.02
C VAL A 76 -13.93 8.84 -3.00
N LEU A 77 -13.44 9.30 -4.16
CA LEU A 77 -12.73 10.58 -4.25
C LEU A 77 -13.64 11.78 -3.91
N ARG A 78 -14.91 11.75 -4.31
CA ARG A 78 -15.88 12.78 -3.91
C ARG A 78 -16.07 12.83 -2.39
N ARG A 79 -16.10 11.69 -1.70
CA ARG A 79 -16.18 11.66 -0.24
C ARG A 79 -14.97 12.32 0.41
N ALA A 80 -13.76 12.02 -0.07
CA ALA A 80 -12.55 12.67 0.41
C ALA A 80 -12.57 14.19 0.15
N ILE A 81 -12.96 14.62 -1.05
CA ILE A 81 -12.91 16.04 -1.45
C ILE A 81 -14.02 16.86 -0.79
N LEU A 82 -15.26 16.41 -0.85
CA LEU A 82 -16.43 17.19 -0.44
C LEU A 82 -16.75 17.07 1.04
N HIS A 83 -16.45 15.90 1.64
CA HIS A 83 -16.79 15.62 3.03
C HIS A 83 -15.56 15.55 3.94
N GLN A 84 -14.36 15.81 3.40
CA GLN A 84 -13.09 15.69 4.14
C GLN A 84 -12.95 14.34 4.86
N GLN A 85 -13.54 13.28 4.29
CA GLN A 85 -13.51 11.97 4.91
C GLN A 85 -12.13 11.34 4.74
N CYS A 86 -11.52 10.91 5.85
CA CYS A 86 -10.28 10.14 5.78
C CYS A 86 -10.56 8.76 5.17
N LEU A 87 -9.69 8.39 4.24
CA LEU A 87 -9.81 7.16 3.46
C LEU A 87 -8.89 6.09 4.03
N ARG A 88 -9.39 4.86 4.05
CA ARG A 88 -8.62 3.66 4.40
C ARG A 88 -8.35 2.86 3.14
N VAL A 89 -7.07 2.74 2.77
CA VAL A 89 -6.61 2.05 1.56
C VAL A 89 -5.97 0.73 1.92
N LEU A 90 -6.53 -0.39 1.48
CA LEU A 90 -5.94 -1.72 1.63
C LEU A 90 -4.98 -2.00 0.47
N LEU A 91 -3.76 -2.41 0.78
CA LEU A 91 -2.78 -2.85 -0.21
C LEU A 91 -2.59 -4.36 -0.15
N LEU A 92 -2.75 -5.02 -1.29
CA LEU A 92 -2.44 -6.43 -1.48
C LEU A 92 -1.28 -6.50 -2.48
N GLY A 93 -0.17 -7.13 -2.12
CA GLY A 93 0.92 -7.30 -3.06
C GLY A 93 2.17 -7.97 -2.50
N GLY A 94 3.25 -7.97 -3.27
CA GLY A 94 4.48 -8.70 -2.92
C GLY A 94 5.54 -7.85 -2.23
N SER A 95 6.80 -8.18 -2.49
CA SER A 95 7.98 -7.48 -1.96
C SER A 95 8.03 -5.98 -2.30
N ILE A 96 7.54 -5.60 -3.48
CA ILE A 96 7.49 -4.20 -3.91
C ILE A 96 6.52 -3.43 -3.02
N THR A 97 5.31 -3.96 -2.83
CA THR A 97 4.33 -3.43 -1.86
C THR A 97 4.88 -3.38 -0.44
N ALA A 98 5.67 -4.39 -0.03
CA ALA A 98 6.33 -4.39 1.28
C ALA A 98 7.38 -3.28 1.45
N GLY A 99 7.89 -2.71 0.35
CA GLY A 99 8.98 -1.72 0.36
C GLY A 99 10.37 -2.35 0.47
N ARG A 100 10.53 -3.62 0.06
CA ARG A 100 11.86 -4.27 0.06
C ARG A 100 12.82 -3.49 -0.85
N ASN A 101 14.09 -3.41 -0.43
CA ASN A 101 15.21 -2.76 -1.12
C ASN A 101 15.17 -1.22 -1.23
N VAL A 102 14.06 -0.56 -0.90
CA VAL A 102 13.96 0.92 -0.92
C VAL A 102 13.77 1.54 0.47
N GLY A 103 13.40 0.72 1.46
CA GLY A 103 13.05 1.19 2.81
C GLY A 103 11.62 1.75 2.86
N LEU A 104 11.05 1.80 4.07
CA LEU A 104 9.64 2.17 4.26
C LEU A 104 9.33 3.61 3.84
N ASP A 105 10.24 4.56 4.07
CA ASP A 105 10.03 5.98 3.76
C ASP A 105 9.95 6.28 2.27
N SER A 106 10.64 5.47 1.46
CA SER A 106 10.70 5.61 0.00
C SER A 106 9.79 4.61 -0.73
N ALA A 107 9.12 3.73 0.02
CA ALA A 107 8.18 2.78 -0.56
C ALA A 107 6.97 3.50 -1.17
N TYR A 108 6.49 3.01 -2.33
CA TYR A 108 5.45 3.72 -3.09
C TYR A 108 4.17 3.95 -2.28
N HIS A 109 3.85 3.05 -1.34
CA HIS A 109 2.67 3.17 -0.50
C HIS A 109 2.78 4.33 0.50
N THR A 110 3.97 4.59 1.02
CA THR A 110 4.26 5.74 1.89
C THR A 110 4.18 7.03 1.10
N VAL A 111 4.75 7.04 -0.11
CA VAL A 111 4.65 8.19 -1.04
C VAL A 111 3.18 8.46 -1.41
N LEU A 112 2.40 7.39 -1.69
CA LEU A 112 0.98 7.49 -1.97
C LEU A 112 0.21 8.08 -0.77
N MET A 113 0.45 7.60 0.44
CA MET A 113 -0.17 8.13 1.66
C MET A 113 0.13 9.63 1.85
N ARG A 114 1.41 10.02 1.71
CA ARG A 114 1.83 11.43 1.78
C ARG A 114 1.15 12.27 0.71
N TRP A 115 1.10 11.78 -0.53
CA TRP A 115 0.43 12.46 -1.64
C TRP A 115 -1.06 12.62 -1.38
N MET A 116 -1.75 11.59 -0.88
CA MET A 116 -3.18 11.67 -0.54
C MET A 116 -3.43 12.69 0.57
N ASN A 117 -2.67 12.65 1.67
CA ASN A 117 -2.78 13.60 2.78
C ASN A 117 -2.53 15.05 2.34
N PHE A 118 -1.62 15.25 1.40
CA PHE A 118 -1.35 16.57 0.82
C PHE A 118 -2.47 17.04 -0.13
N LYS A 119 -2.99 16.14 -0.98
CA LYS A 119 -3.98 16.50 -2.02
C LYS A 119 -5.42 16.55 -1.52
N PHE A 120 -5.76 15.74 -0.53
CA PHE A 120 -7.11 15.60 0.00
C PHE A 120 -7.08 15.70 1.53
N PRO A 121 -6.83 16.89 2.11
CA PRO A 121 -6.86 17.04 3.57
C PRO A 121 -8.19 16.51 4.15
N CYS A 122 -8.09 15.68 5.18
CA CYS A 122 -9.23 15.00 5.76
C CYS A 122 -9.33 15.26 7.27
N ARG A 123 -10.45 14.87 7.89
CA ARG A 123 -10.71 15.01 9.32
C ARG A 123 -11.25 13.70 9.88
N ASP A 124 -10.52 13.12 10.81
CA ASP A 124 -10.88 11.89 11.51
C ASP A 124 -10.03 11.79 12.78
N PRO A 125 -10.64 11.94 13.97
CA PRO A 125 -9.94 11.83 15.24
C PRO A 125 -9.25 10.48 15.45
N GLU A 126 -9.79 9.39 14.90
CA GLU A 126 -9.22 8.04 15.06
C GLU A 126 -7.90 7.88 14.30
N THR A 127 -7.73 8.62 13.22
CA THR A 127 -6.56 8.53 12.32
C THR A 127 -5.70 9.80 12.36
N ASN A 128 -5.88 10.62 13.40
CA ASN A 128 -5.19 11.89 13.57
C ASN A 128 -5.29 12.80 12.32
N ASN A 129 -6.47 12.82 11.69
CA ASN A 129 -6.76 13.57 10.47
C ASN A 129 -5.89 13.16 9.27
N THR A 130 -5.61 11.86 9.12
CA THR A 130 -4.80 11.34 8.00
C THR A 130 -5.44 10.14 7.30
N HIS A 131 -5.29 10.07 5.98
CA HIS A 131 -5.51 8.85 5.22
C HIS A 131 -4.57 7.75 5.68
N VAL A 132 -5.10 6.54 5.80
CA VAL A 132 -4.37 5.38 6.29
C VAL A 132 -4.20 4.36 5.19
N VAL A 133 -2.97 3.83 5.08
CA VAL A 133 -2.67 2.70 4.22
C VAL A 133 -2.52 1.45 5.08
N ILE A 134 -3.43 0.50 4.89
CA ILE A 134 -3.48 -0.78 5.58
C ILE A 134 -2.67 -1.79 4.77
N LYS A 135 -1.64 -2.36 5.39
CA LYS A 135 -0.84 -3.46 4.84
C LYS A 135 -1.08 -4.71 5.69
N PRO A 136 -1.69 -5.77 5.15
CA PRO A 136 -1.78 -7.05 5.84
C PRO A 136 -0.38 -7.55 6.25
N GLU A 137 -0.31 -8.24 7.37
CA GLU A 137 0.96 -8.77 7.91
C GLU A 137 1.71 -9.65 6.90
N ALA A 138 0.95 -10.36 6.07
CA ALA A 138 1.51 -11.14 4.98
C ALA A 138 2.31 -10.33 3.95
N VAL A 139 1.89 -9.10 3.64
CA VAL A 139 2.67 -8.18 2.79
C VAL A 139 3.99 -7.81 3.49
N LYS A 140 3.94 -7.57 4.81
CA LYS A 140 5.12 -7.12 5.57
C LYS A 140 6.19 -8.20 5.64
N ASN A 141 5.78 -9.45 5.84
CA ASN A 141 6.73 -10.54 6.16
C ASN A 141 7.06 -11.42 4.95
N ASN A 142 6.16 -11.57 3.97
CA ASN A 142 6.35 -12.46 2.82
C ASN A 142 6.53 -11.67 1.52
N GLY A 143 7.77 -11.37 1.14
CA GLY A 143 8.07 -10.62 -0.09
C GLY A 143 8.03 -11.44 -1.39
N GLY A 144 7.24 -12.50 -1.43
CA GLY A 144 7.12 -13.39 -2.60
C GLY A 144 5.71 -13.90 -2.81
N VAL A 145 4.69 -13.16 -2.37
CA VAL A 145 3.29 -13.60 -2.46
C VAL A 145 2.61 -13.08 -3.73
N GLY A 146 1.94 -13.99 -4.43
CA GLY A 146 1.06 -13.68 -5.57
C GLY A 146 -0.41 -13.61 -5.18
N SER A 147 -1.29 -13.45 -6.16
CA SER A 147 -2.75 -13.39 -6.01
C SER A 147 -3.33 -14.64 -5.35
N GLN A 148 -2.80 -15.83 -5.64
CA GLN A 148 -3.23 -17.10 -5.03
C GLN A 148 -3.18 -17.06 -3.50
N PHE A 149 -2.13 -16.47 -2.94
CA PHE A 149 -1.98 -16.32 -1.51
C PHE A 149 -3.12 -15.47 -0.90
N TYR A 150 -3.50 -14.38 -1.58
CA TYR A 150 -4.58 -13.49 -1.12
C TYR A 150 -5.97 -14.10 -1.23
N LEU A 151 -6.20 -15.01 -2.19
CA LEU A 151 -7.45 -15.76 -2.29
C LEU A 151 -7.70 -16.60 -1.03
N HIS A 152 -6.65 -17.23 -0.48
CA HIS A 152 -6.76 -18.00 0.76
C HIS A 152 -7.04 -17.14 2.00
N LEU A 153 -6.75 -15.83 1.95
CA LEU A 153 -7.00 -14.89 3.04
C LEU A 153 -8.33 -14.15 2.91
N LEU A 154 -9.12 -14.39 1.87
CA LEU A 154 -10.43 -13.74 1.69
C LEU A 154 -11.35 -13.85 2.92
N PRO A 155 -11.47 -14.99 3.62
CA PRO A 155 -12.27 -15.08 4.83
C PRO A 155 -11.80 -14.12 5.94
N HIS A 156 -10.50 -13.87 6.03
CA HIS A 156 -9.94 -12.92 7.00
C HIS A 156 -10.15 -11.47 6.57
N TYR A 157 -10.21 -11.20 5.26
CA TYR A 157 -10.54 -9.86 4.78
C TYR A 157 -12.01 -9.49 4.96
N ALA A 158 -12.91 -10.44 5.16
CA ALA A 158 -14.33 -10.16 5.39
C ALA A 158 -14.59 -9.23 6.58
N THR A 159 -13.74 -9.26 7.61
CA THR A 159 -13.85 -8.38 8.78
C THR A 159 -13.22 -6.99 8.55
N ILE A 160 -12.28 -6.87 7.62
CA ILE A 160 -11.54 -5.63 7.34
C ILE A 160 -12.18 -4.83 6.21
N LEU A 161 -12.67 -5.51 5.17
CA LEU A 161 -13.25 -4.89 3.96
C LEU A 161 -14.39 -3.89 4.24
N PRO A 162 -15.28 -4.09 5.24
CA PRO A 162 -16.29 -3.08 5.58
C PRO A 162 -15.70 -1.72 5.99
N HIS A 163 -14.44 -1.69 6.42
CA HIS A 163 -13.74 -0.49 6.86
C HIS A 163 -12.73 0.03 5.83
N VAL A 164 -12.77 -0.46 4.59
CA VAL A 164 -11.85 -0.10 3.51
C VAL A 164 -12.59 0.64 2.40
N ASP A 165 -12.07 1.79 1.99
CA ASP A 165 -12.65 2.60 0.91
C ASP A 165 -12.07 2.25 -0.46
N LEU A 166 -10.80 1.83 -0.50
CA LEU A 166 -10.06 1.52 -1.72
C LEU A 166 -9.17 0.29 -1.50
N VAL A 167 -9.14 -0.60 -2.48
CA VAL A 167 -8.19 -1.72 -2.53
C VAL A 167 -7.27 -1.52 -3.73
N LEU A 168 -5.96 -1.56 -3.49
CA LEU A 168 -4.96 -1.62 -4.55
C LEU A 168 -4.29 -2.99 -4.53
N VAL A 169 -4.18 -3.59 -5.72
CA VAL A 169 -3.63 -4.94 -5.90
C VAL A 169 -2.41 -4.87 -6.80
N GLU A 170 -1.29 -5.39 -6.31
CA GLU A 170 0.02 -5.42 -6.95
C GLU A 170 0.60 -6.82 -6.82
N THR A 171 0.14 -7.75 -7.66
CA THR A 171 0.65 -9.13 -7.71
C THR A 171 1.24 -9.49 -9.06
N ALA A 172 1.19 -8.59 -10.04
CA ALA A 172 1.59 -8.87 -11.41
C ALA A 172 3.07 -9.27 -11.54
N ALA A 173 3.94 -8.78 -10.65
CA ALA A 173 5.35 -9.17 -10.62
C ALA A 173 5.59 -10.55 -9.97
N ASN A 174 4.61 -11.06 -9.21
CA ASN A 174 4.72 -12.31 -8.46
C ASN A 174 3.90 -13.46 -9.06
N ASP A 175 2.84 -13.14 -9.79
CA ASP A 175 1.98 -14.13 -10.41
C ASP A 175 2.67 -14.73 -11.64
N PRO A 176 2.62 -16.07 -11.81
CA PRO A 176 3.13 -16.69 -13.01
C PRO A 176 2.34 -16.16 -14.21
N PHE A 177 3.02 -15.92 -15.33
CA PHE A 177 2.34 -15.70 -16.60
C PHE A 177 1.54 -16.96 -16.91
N VAL A 178 0.22 -16.87 -16.81
CA VAL A 178 -0.67 -17.92 -17.30
C VAL A 178 -0.52 -17.91 -18.81
N GLN A 179 0.31 -18.81 -19.36
CA GLN A 179 0.25 -19.13 -20.77
C GLN A 179 -1.18 -19.59 -21.06
N SER A 180 -1.87 -18.88 -21.94
CA SER A 180 -3.19 -19.28 -22.43
C SER A 180 -3.14 -20.75 -22.86
N ALA A 181 -4.13 -21.54 -22.45
CA ALA A 181 -4.20 -22.96 -22.78
C ALA A 181 -4.16 -23.25 -24.29
N ASP A 182 -4.41 -22.24 -25.13
CA ASP A 182 -4.28 -22.29 -26.59
C ASP A 182 -2.83 -22.43 -27.09
N ASP A 183 -1.81 -22.23 -26.25
CA ASP A 183 -0.41 -22.43 -26.66
C ASP A 183 0.06 -23.89 -26.51
N ARG A 184 -0.75 -24.77 -25.90
CA ARG A 184 -0.47 -26.21 -25.78
C ARG A 184 -1.13 -27.07 -26.87
N THR A 185 -2.04 -26.49 -27.64
CA THR A 185 -2.75 -27.17 -28.74
C THR A 185 -2.24 -26.77 -30.11
N ASP A 186 -1.22 -25.91 -30.21
CA ASP A 186 -0.53 -25.63 -31.47
C ASP A 186 0.54 -26.71 -31.76
N PRO A 187 0.28 -27.69 -32.65
CA PRO A 187 1.24 -28.73 -32.99
C PRO A 187 2.49 -28.17 -33.68
N THR A 188 2.48 -26.91 -34.14
CA THR A 188 3.62 -26.30 -34.83
C THR A 188 4.72 -25.78 -33.88
N LYS A 189 4.45 -25.73 -32.57
CA LYS A 189 5.43 -25.30 -31.55
C LYS A 189 6.18 -26.44 -30.85
N ARG A 190 5.93 -27.70 -31.21
CA ARG A 190 6.82 -28.83 -30.82
C ARG A 190 8.12 -28.74 -31.63
N LYS A 191 9.03 -27.85 -31.23
CA LYS A 191 10.42 -27.94 -31.67
C LYS A 191 11.09 -29.10 -30.94
N GLN A 192 11.35 -30.13 -31.74
CA GLN A 192 12.49 -31.05 -31.77
C GLN A 192 13.48 -30.96 -30.59
N ASP A 193 13.65 -32.13 -29.97
CA ASP A 193 14.63 -32.59 -28.98
C ASP A 193 16.00 -31.89 -28.96
#